data_AF-A0A6G6TGP7-F1
#
_entry.id   AF-A0A6G6TGP7-F1
#
_cell.length_a   1.000
_cell.length_b   1.000
_cell.length_c   1.000
_cell.angle_alpha   90.00
_cell.angle_beta   90.00
_cell.angle_gamma   90.00
#
_symmetry.space_group_name_H-M   'P 1'
#
loop_
_entity.id
_entity.type
_entity.pdbx_description
1 polymer ?
#
loop_
_entity_poly.entity_id
_entity_poly.type
_entity_poly.pdbx_seq_one_letter_code
_entity_poly.pdbx_strand_id
1 'polypeptide(L)'
;MSFGIRYLTLLPLFVITACQQPVNHNPPATQTAQVQPAIVNNSWIEISRSALDFNVKKVQSLLGDKSSLCAVLKGDAYGHDLSLVAPVMIENNVQCIGVTNNQELKEVRDLGFQGRLMRVRNATEQEMAQATSYNVEELIGNLDMAKKLDAIAKQQNKVISIHLALNSGGMSRNGLEVNNKAGLEEAKQIAQLANLKVVGIMSHYPEEDADKVREDLARFKQQSQKVLDVTGLNRKDVTLHMANTFATITVPESWLDMVRVGGIFYGDTIASTDYKRVMTFKSNIASINYYLKGNTVGYDRTYTLKRDSVLANIPVGYADGYRRVFSNAGHALIGGQRVPVLGKTSMNTVIVDITDLKNIKSGDEVVFFGKQGNAEITAEEVEDISGALFTEMSILWGATNQRVLVD
;
A
#
# COMPACT_ATOMS: atom_id res chain seq x y z
N MET A 1 54.67 77.44 14.81
CA MET A 1 55.71 76.38 14.85
C MET A 1 55.46 75.50 13.63
N SER A 2 56.23 75.45 12.53
CA SER A 2 57.67 75.68 12.24
C SER A 2 58.46 74.36 12.14
N PHE A 3 58.86 74.00 10.90
CA PHE A 3 59.66 72.83 10.44
C PHE A 3 59.07 71.42 10.68
N GLY A 4 59.28 70.40 9.81
CA GLY A 4 59.95 70.34 8.48
C GLY A 4 59.38 69.20 7.60
N ILE A 5 59.39 69.29 6.25
CA ILE A 5 60.44 68.78 5.32
C ILE A 5 60.38 67.23 5.18
N ARG A 6 59.78 66.66 4.11
CA ARG A 6 60.36 66.32 2.76
C ARG A 6 61.48 65.26 2.83
N TYR A 7 61.68 64.28 1.93
CA TYR A 7 61.09 63.86 0.62
C TYR A 7 60.93 62.28 0.60
N LEU A 8 60.96 61.43 -0.45
CA LEU A 8 61.10 61.49 -1.93
C LEU A 8 60.56 60.19 -2.60
N THR A 9 60.40 60.19 -3.94
CA THR A 9 60.23 59.02 -4.88
C THR A 9 58.96 58.15 -4.77
N LEU A 10 58.38 57.62 -5.87
CA LEU A 10 58.56 57.86 -7.32
C LEU A 10 57.26 57.48 -8.07
N LEU A 11 56.86 58.22 -9.10
CA LEU A 11 55.88 57.75 -10.10
C LEU A 11 56.58 57.03 -11.25
N PRO A 12 55.89 56.09 -11.91
CA PRO A 12 55.61 56.29 -13.33
C PRO A 12 54.12 56.18 -13.67
N LEU A 13 53.70 56.84 -14.75
CA LEU A 13 52.37 56.64 -15.35
C LEU A 13 52.30 55.26 -16.01
N PHE A 14 51.12 54.65 -15.98
CA PHE A 14 50.69 53.74 -17.05
C PHE A 14 49.29 54.15 -17.52
N VAL A 15 49.12 54.19 -18.84
CA VAL A 15 47.84 54.53 -19.48
C VAL A 15 46.93 53.30 -19.43
N ILE A 16 45.78 53.42 -18.77
CA ILE A 16 44.76 52.38 -18.79
C ILE A 16 43.95 52.54 -20.09
N THR A 17 44.22 51.70 -21.08
CA THR A 17 43.39 51.53 -22.27
C THR A 17 42.01 51.00 -21.89
N ALA A 18 40.97 51.57 -22.47
CA ALA A 18 39.59 51.18 -22.19
C ALA A 18 39.22 49.84 -22.86
N CYS A 19 39.42 48.74 -22.14
CA CYS A 19 38.86 47.44 -22.53
C CYS A 19 37.36 47.40 -22.20
N GLN A 20 36.51 47.67 -23.21
CA GLN A 20 35.09 47.35 -23.13
C GLN A 20 34.92 45.83 -23.04
N GLN A 21 34.50 45.32 -21.87
CA GLN A 21 34.03 43.94 -21.78
C GLN A 21 32.64 43.83 -22.44
N PRO A 22 32.43 42.91 -23.40
CA PRO A 22 31.09 42.64 -23.90
C PRO A 22 30.26 42.01 -22.79
N VAL A 23 29.17 42.67 -22.41
CA VAL A 23 28.18 42.10 -21.49
C VAL A 23 27.41 41.02 -22.26
N ASN A 24 27.84 39.76 -22.12
CA ASN A 24 27.10 38.61 -22.63
C ASN A 24 25.80 38.46 -21.85
N HIS A 25 24.76 39.16 -22.30
CA HIS A 25 23.37 38.80 -22.01
C HIS A 25 23.04 37.46 -22.69
N ASN A 26 23.49 36.37 -22.08
CA ASN A 26 22.84 35.09 -22.30
C ASN A 26 21.37 35.26 -21.86
N PRO A 27 20.38 35.07 -22.74
CA PRO A 27 18.99 34.97 -22.30
C PRO A 27 18.87 33.77 -21.35
N PRO A 28 17.86 33.74 -20.46
CA PRO A 28 17.58 32.54 -19.67
C PRO A 28 17.42 31.37 -20.63
N ALA A 29 18.27 30.35 -20.48
CA ALA A 29 18.15 29.16 -21.31
C ALA A 29 16.81 28.50 -21.00
N THR A 30 15.84 28.65 -21.91
CA THR A 30 14.57 27.93 -21.84
C THR A 30 14.88 26.45 -21.88
N GLN A 31 14.88 25.82 -20.70
CA GLN A 31 14.88 24.38 -20.55
C GLN A 31 13.55 23.89 -21.11
N THR A 32 13.51 23.69 -22.43
CA THR A 32 12.50 22.86 -23.07
C THR A 32 12.60 21.49 -22.40
N ALA A 33 11.65 21.18 -21.52
CA ALA A 33 11.62 19.90 -20.83
C ALA A 33 11.59 18.80 -21.88
N GLN A 34 12.72 18.13 -22.08
CA GLN A 34 12.81 17.01 -22.99
C GLN A 34 11.98 15.88 -22.39
N VAL A 35 10.77 15.70 -22.91
CA VAL A 35 9.91 14.57 -22.57
C VAL A 35 10.67 13.31 -22.95
N GLN A 36 11.25 12.65 -21.95
CA GLN A 36 11.90 11.36 -22.16
C GLN A 36 10.84 10.36 -22.63
N PRO A 37 11.14 9.52 -23.64
CA PRO A 37 10.20 8.50 -24.07
C PRO A 37 9.91 7.56 -22.91
N ALA A 38 8.64 7.15 -22.76
CA ALA A 38 8.25 6.23 -21.71
C ALA A 38 9.06 4.92 -21.81
N ILE A 39 9.58 4.46 -20.68
CA ILE A 39 10.35 3.22 -20.61
C ILE A 39 9.39 2.04 -20.81
N VAL A 40 9.69 1.19 -21.79
CA VAL A 40 8.88 -0.01 -22.08
C VAL A 40 9.10 -1.04 -20.96
N ASN A 41 8.02 -1.50 -20.35
CA ASN A 41 8.05 -2.53 -19.30
C ASN A 41 8.09 -3.94 -19.92
N ASN A 42 8.72 -4.89 -19.22
CA ASN A 42 8.60 -6.33 -19.51
C ASN A 42 7.24 -6.89 -19.04
N SER A 43 6.74 -6.37 -17.93
CA SER A 43 5.44 -6.67 -17.36
C SER A 43 4.90 -5.49 -16.57
N TRP A 44 3.58 -5.40 -16.49
CA TRP A 44 2.87 -4.32 -15.82
C TRP A 44 1.60 -4.84 -15.16
N ILE A 45 1.06 -4.00 -14.29
CA ILE A 45 -0.20 -4.24 -13.60
C ILE A 45 -1.17 -3.14 -14.00
N GLU A 46 -2.30 -3.52 -14.58
CA GLU A 46 -3.42 -2.61 -14.79
C GLU A 46 -4.23 -2.49 -13.51
N ILE A 47 -4.54 -1.24 -13.15
CA ILE A 47 -5.32 -0.83 -11.99
C ILE A 47 -6.58 -0.15 -12.52
N SER A 48 -7.72 -0.83 -12.49
CA SER A 48 -8.98 -0.27 -12.99
C SER A 48 -9.53 0.77 -12.01
N ARG A 49 -9.44 2.04 -12.39
CA ARG A 49 -9.98 3.19 -11.67
C ARG A 49 -11.50 3.07 -11.52
N SER A 50 -12.19 2.68 -12.60
CA SER A 50 -13.64 2.48 -12.59
C SER A 50 -14.09 1.37 -11.61
N ALA A 51 -13.32 0.28 -11.48
CA ALA A 51 -13.59 -0.78 -10.52
C ALA A 51 -13.38 -0.31 -9.06
N LEU A 52 -12.30 0.44 -8.82
CA LEU A 52 -11.96 1.01 -7.51
C LEU A 52 -13.02 2.02 -7.05
N ASP A 53 -13.39 2.97 -7.91
CA ASP A 53 -14.43 3.97 -7.65
C ASP A 53 -15.80 3.34 -7.34
N PHE A 54 -16.19 2.32 -8.12
CA PHE A 54 -17.38 1.52 -7.85
C PHE A 54 -17.34 0.88 -6.45
N ASN A 55 -16.21 0.28 -6.07
CA ASN A 55 -16.06 -0.36 -4.76
C ASN A 55 -16.14 0.66 -3.61
N VAL A 56 -15.49 1.83 -3.74
CA VAL A 56 -15.56 2.92 -2.74
C VAL A 56 -17.00 3.39 -2.54
N LYS A 57 -17.70 3.76 -3.63
CA LYS A 57 -19.10 4.21 -3.59
C LYS A 57 -20.04 3.15 -3.04
N LYS A 58 -19.76 1.87 -3.32
CA LYS A 58 -20.52 0.74 -2.76
C LYS A 58 -20.37 0.60 -1.25
N VAL A 59 -19.16 0.77 -0.71
CA VAL A 59 -18.96 0.79 0.75
C VAL A 59 -19.65 1.99 1.40
N GLN A 60 -19.55 3.17 0.79
CA GLN A 60 -20.25 4.37 1.27
C GLN A 60 -21.77 4.18 1.30
N SER A 61 -22.34 3.56 0.25
CA SER A 61 -23.77 3.22 0.17
C SER A 61 -24.21 2.14 1.18
N LEU A 62 -23.32 1.20 1.53
CA LEU A 62 -23.57 0.19 2.57
C LEU A 62 -23.69 0.83 3.97
N LEU A 63 -22.78 1.75 4.31
CA LEU A 63 -22.74 2.41 5.60
C LEU A 63 -23.84 3.47 5.75
N GLY A 64 -23.99 4.33 4.73
CA GLY A 64 -24.74 5.58 4.87
C GLY A 64 -24.25 6.42 6.06
N ASP A 65 -25.15 7.15 6.71
CA ASP A 65 -24.82 7.98 7.88
C ASP A 65 -24.61 7.19 9.19
N LYS A 66 -24.59 5.84 9.15
CA LYS A 66 -24.57 5.00 10.36
C LYS A 66 -23.17 4.85 10.97
N SER A 67 -22.11 5.02 10.18
CA SER A 67 -20.72 4.88 10.61
C SER A 67 -19.79 5.55 9.59
N SER A 68 -18.63 6.03 10.04
CA SER A 68 -17.66 6.69 9.15
C SER A 68 -16.69 5.70 8.47
N LEU A 69 -16.20 6.05 7.28
CA LEU A 69 -15.28 5.20 6.51
C LEU A 69 -13.82 5.62 6.74
N CYS A 70 -12.99 4.69 7.20
CA CYS A 70 -11.53 4.81 7.09
C CYS A 70 -10.97 3.81 6.08
N ALA A 71 -10.34 4.31 5.02
CA ALA A 71 -9.75 3.50 3.97
C ALA A 71 -8.32 3.06 4.34
N VAL A 72 -8.08 1.75 4.44
CA VAL A 72 -6.79 1.19 4.83
C VAL A 72 -5.93 0.93 3.59
N LEU A 73 -4.97 1.82 3.33
CA LEU A 73 -4.13 1.84 2.11
C LEU A 73 -2.68 1.38 2.35
N LYS A 74 -2.44 0.67 3.46
CA LYS A 74 -1.13 0.06 3.80
C LYS A 74 -0.62 -0.89 2.70
N GLY A 75 0.69 -1.13 2.69
CA GLY A 75 1.32 -2.06 1.75
C GLY A 75 1.24 -1.53 0.33
N ASP A 76 1.48 -0.22 0.16
CA ASP A 76 1.39 0.47 -1.14
C ASP A 76 0.02 0.24 -1.82
N ALA A 77 -1.05 0.57 -1.08
CA ALA A 77 -2.44 0.26 -1.40
C ALA A 77 -2.68 -1.22 -1.76
N TYR A 78 -2.20 -2.15 -0.92
CA TYR A 78 -2.29 -3.60 -1.16
C TYR A 78 -1.64 -4.04 -2.50
N GLY A 79 -0.62 -3.30 -2.96
CA GLY A 79 0.05 -3.48 -4.25
C GLY A 79 -0.59 -2.75 -5.44
N HIS A 80 -1.65 -1.97 -5.22
CA HIS A 80 -2.41 -1.26 -6.26
C HIS A 80 -1.90 0.17 -6.54
N ASP A 81 -0.77 0.56 -5.93
CA ASP A 81 -0.16 1.88 -5.97
C ASP A 81 -0.90 2.95 -5.15
N LEU A 82 -0.27 3.40 -4.07
CA LEU A 82 -0.81 4.45 -3.20
C LEU A 82 -1.03 5.78 -3.95
N SER A 83 -0.17 6.10 -4.93
CA SER A 83 -0.28 7.34 -5.72
C SER A 83 -1.44 7.30 -6.72
N LEU A 84 -1.88 6.10 -7.12
CA LEU A 84 -3.07 5.90 -7.97
C LEU A 84 -4.36 5.77 -7.15
N VAL A 85 -4.30 5.12 -5.99
CA VAL A 85 -5.47 4.79 -5.16
C VAL A 85 -5.89 5.96 -4.26
N ALA A 86 -4.96 6.69 -3.63
CA ALA A 86 -5.31 7.76 -2.71
C ALA A 86 -6.08 8.93 -3.36
N PRO A 87 -5.80 9.37 -4.61
CA PRO A 87 -6.62 10.36 -5.31
C PRO A 87 -8.09 9.94 -5.45
N VAL A 88 -8.37 8.67 -5.79
CA VAL A 88 -9.75 8.17 -5.91
C VAL A 88 -10.48 8.21 -4.56
N MET A 89 -9.77 8.01 -3.45
CA MET A 89 -10.32 8.16 -2.09
C MET A 89 -10.61 9.63 -1.73
N ILE A 90 -9.73 10.56 -2.14
CA ILE A 90 -9.92 12.02 -1.96
C ILE A 90 -11.12 12.52 -2.76
N GLU A 91 -11.21 12.14 -4.04
CA GLU A 91 -12.31 12.50 -4.95
C GLU A 91 -13.68 11.98 -4.45
N ASN A 92 -13.71 10.79 -3.85
CA ASN A 92 -14.89 10.22 -3.22
C ASN A 92 -15.16 10.75 -1.79
N ASN A 93 -14.44 11.78 -1.34
CA ASN A 93 -14.60 12.40 -0.02
C ASN A 93 -14.49 11.40 1.15
N VAL A 94 -13.57 10.42 1.05
CA VAL A 94 -13.21 9.56 2.18
C VAL A 94 -12.52 10.42 3.24
N GLN A 95 -13.05 10.45 4.47
CA GLN A 95 -12.58 11.38 5.51
C GLN A 95 -11.46 10.83 6.40
N CYS A 96 -11.13 9.53 6.29
CA CYS A 96 -10.07 8.87 7.05
C CYS A 96 -9.25 7.92 6.17
N ILE A 97 -7.92 7.95 6.30
CA ILE A 97 -7.00 7.03 5.64
C ILE A 97 -6.08 6.39 6.70
N GLY A 98 -5.91 5.07 6.61
CA GLY A 98 -5.07 4.28 7.50
C GLY A 98 -3.91 3.60 6.76
N VAL A 99 -2.67 3.95 7.10
CA VAL A 99 -1.44 3.40 6.51
C VAL A 99 -0.47 2.93 7.60
N THR A 100 0.78 2.58 7.28
CA THR A 100 1.71 1.94 8.23
C THR A 100 3.09 2.59 8.32
N ASN A 101 3.72 2.95 7.21
CA ASN A 101 5.10 3.44 7.17
C ASN A 101 5.16 4.96 6.88
N ASN A 102 6.31 5.57 7.17
CA ASN A 102 6.46 7.03 7.04
C ASN A 102 6.47 7.55 5.59
N GLN A 103 6.76 6.71 4.60
CA GLN A 103 6.63 7.07 3.19
C GLN A 103 5.16 7.12 2.78
N GLU A 104 4.35 6.11 3.15
CA GLU A 104 2.89 6.13 2.94
C GLU A 104 2.21 7.33 3.61
N LEU A 105 2.65 7.68 4.83
CA LEU A 105 2.14 8.85 5.57
C LEU A 105 2.50 10.18 4.91
N LYS A 106 3.70 10.28 4.31
CA LYS A 106 4.10 11.45 3.52
C LYS A 106 3.29 11.53 2.23
N GLU A 107 3.27 10.45 1.46
CA GLU A 107 2.64 10.35 0.14
C GLU A 107 1.16 10.78 0.19
N VAL A 108 0.40 10.28 1.17
CA VAL A 108 -1.01 10.68 1.36
C VAL A 108 -1.17 12.19 1.58
N ARG A 109 -0.25 12.85 2.30
CA ARG A 109 -0.29 14.31 2.50
C ARG A 109 0.22 15.10 1.29
N ASP A 110 1.24 14.60 0.59
CA ASP A 110 1.77 15.20 -0.65
C ASP A 110 0.70 15.19 -1.76
N LEU A 111 -0.10 14.12 -1.85
CA LEU A 111 -1.28 13.99 -2.71
C LEU A 111 -2.48 14.85 -2.27
N GLY A 112 -2.32 15.68 -1.23
CA GLY A 112 -3.28 16.70 -0.82
C GLY A 112 -4.37 16.25 0.15
N PHE A 113 -4.35 15.01 0.67
CA PHE A 113 -5.35 14.55 1.64
C PHE A 113 -5.29 15.37 2.94
N GLN A 114 -6.35 16.12 3.25
CA GLN A 114 -6.46 16.93 4.48
C GLN A 114 -7.21 16.21 5.62
N GLY A 115 -7.75 15.02 5.39
CA GLY A 115 -8.56 14.28 6.37
C GLY A 115 -7.77 13.66 7.52
N ARG A 116 -8.44 12.76 8.25
CA ARG A 116 -7.88 12.01 9.38
C ARG A 116 -6.87 10.98 8.87
N LEU A 117 -5.57 11.17 9.17
CA LEU A 117 -4.52 10.24 8.76
C LEU A 117 -4.07 9.42 9.96
N MET A 118 -4.19 8.10 9.86
CA MET A 118 -3.94 7.17 10.96
C MET A 118 -2.82 6.18 10.64
N ARG A 119 -2.07 5.76 11.66
CA ARG A 119 -1.25 4.56 11.57
C ARG A 119 -2.05 3.34 12.05
N VAL A 120 -2.02 2.22 11.32
CA VAL A 120 -2.76 0.98 11.66
C VAL A 120 -1.90 -0.12 12.31
N ARG A 121 -0.69 0.25 12.74
CA ARG A 121 0.20 -0.57 13.58
C ARG A 121 0.93 0.31 14.59
N ASN A 122 1.48 -0.31 15.63
CA ASN A 122 2.44 0.35 16.51
C ASN A 122 3.71 0.73 15.69
N ALA A 123 4.38 1.80 16.08
CA ALA A 123 5.56 2.34 15.39
C ALA A 123 6.72 2.57 16.35
N THR A 124 7.94 2.65 15.79
CA THR A 124 9.13 2.98 16.59
C THR A 124 9.17 4.46 16.98
N GLU A 125 9.94 4.79 18.00
CA GLU A 125 10.15 6.18 18.45
C GLU A 125 10.66 7.08 17.31
N GLN A 126 11.54 6.56 16.45
CA GLN A 126 12.06 7.28 15.28
C GLN A 126 10.97 7.52 14.22
N GLU A 127 10.14 6.51 13.95
CA GLU A 127 9.02 6.66 13.03
C GLU A 127 8.03 7.73 13.49
N MET A 128 7.60 7.68 14.76
CA MET A 128 6.64 8.63 15.31
C MET A 128 7.22 10.06 15.38
N ALA A 129 8.49 10.20 15.78
CA ALA A 129 9.16 11.51 15.88
C ALA A 129 9.24 12.25 14.54
N GLN A 130 9.48 11.53 13.44
CA GLN A 130 9.44 12.08 12.08
C GLN A 130 7.99 12.33 11.60
N ALA A 131 7.08 11.41 11.89
CA ALA A 131 5.71 11.42 11.36
C ALA A 131 4.83 12.57 11.86
N THR A 132 5.18 13.24 12.96
CA THR A 132 4.41 14.40 13.46
C THR A 132 4.32 15.55 12.45
N SER A 133 5.20 15.58 11.44
CA SER A 133 5.16 16.52 10.31
C SER A 133 3.96 16.28 9.36
N TYR A 134 3.40 15.08 9.35
CA TYR A 134 2.27 14.68 8.50
C TYR A 134 0.92 14.70 9.24
N ASN A 135 0.86 15.23 10.47
CA ASN A 135 -0.34 15.26 11.32
C ASN A 135 -1.04 13.89 11.40
N VAL A 136 -0.34 12.92 11.98
CA VAL A 136 -0.74 11.51 12.07
C VAL A 136 -1.32 11.21 13.44
N GLU A 137 -2.39 10.42 13.46
CA GLU A 137 -2.91 9.83 14.70
C GLU A 137 -2.29 8.44 14.90
N GLU A 138 -1.47 8.31 15.95
CA GLU A 138 -0.66 7.11 16.19
C GLU A 138 -1.40 6.01 16.95
N LEU A 139 -1.01 4.75 16.74
CA LEU A 139 -1.59 3.59 17.43
C LEU A 139 -0.72 3.19 18.63
N ILE A 140 -1.33 3.17 19.82
CA ILE A 140 -0.65 2.90 21.08
C ILE A 140 -1.41 1.83 21.87
N GLY A 141 -0.71 0.80 22.32
CA GLY A 141 -1.25 -0.26 23.20
C GLY A 141 -0.30 -0.69 24.32
N ASN A 142 0.62 0.18 24.74
CA ASN A 142 1.48 -0.04 25.90
C ASN A 142 1.93 1.30 26.50
N LEU A 143 2.10 1.34 27.83
CA LEU A 143 2.43 2.55 28.58
C LEU A 143 3.84 3.11 28.34
N ASP A 144 4.85 2.28 28.02
CA ASP A 144 6.20 2.77 27.69
C ASP A 144 6.20 3.56 26.38
N MET A 145 5.61 2.97 25.33
CA MET A 145 5.43 3.62 24.03
C MET A 145 4.63 4.92 24.14
N ALA A 146 3.62 4.97 25.01
CA ALA A 146 2.87 6.19 25.30
C ALA A 146 3.77 7.27 25.94
N LYS A 147 4.52 6.94 27.00
CA LYS A 147 5.44 7.87 27.68
C LYS A 147 6.51 8.43 26.74
N LYS A 148 7.00 7.61 25.81
CA LYS A 148 7.95 8.03 24.77
C LYS A 148 7.32 8.97 23.74
N LEU A 149 6.09 8.69 23.31
CA LEU A 149 5.35 9.59 22.42
C LEU A 149 5.00 10.93 23.10
N ASP A 150 4.66 10.92 24.39
CA ASP A 150 4.48 12.15 25.20
C ASP A 150 5.78 12.97 25.28
N ALA A 151 6.92 12.31 25.50
CA ALA A 151 8.23 12.97 25.51
C ALA A 151 8.58 13.59 24.14
N ILE A 152 8.30 12.89 23.03
CA ILE A 152 8.44 13.40 21.66
C ILE A 152 7.51 14.62 21.44
N ALA A 153 6.23 14.50 21.79
CA ALA A 153 5.24 15.56 21.66
C ALA A 153 5.66 16.82 22.44
N LYS A 154 6.13 16.64 23.68
CA LYS A 154 6.65 17.70 24.55
C LYS A 154 7.90 18.37 23.98
N GLN A 155 8.87 17.60 23.47
CA GLN A 155 10.07 18.14 22.82
C GLN A 155 9.73 18.98 21.57
N GLN A 156 8.67 18.61 20.85
CA GLN A 156 8.22 19.28 19.64
C GLN A 156 7.13 20.36 19.89
N ASN A 157 6.77 20.61 21.15
CA ASN A 157 5.70 21.51 21.57
C ASN A 157 4.35 21.24 20.84
N LYS A 158 3.95 19.97 20.80
CA LYS A 158 2.70 19.48 20.18
C LYS A 158 1.86 18.70 21.20
N VAL A 159 0.57 18.59 20.92
CA VAL A 159 -0.28 17.52 21.46
C VAL A 159 -0.54 16.53 20.33
N ILE A 160 -0.21 15.25 20.54
CA ILE A 160 -0.35 14.20 19.50
C ILE A 160 -1.66 13.42 19.72
N SER A 161 -2.51 13.36 18.69
CA SER A 161 -3.66 12.46 18.64
C SER A 161 -3.22 11.00 18.67
N ILE A 162 -3.83 10.18 19.52
CA ILE A 162 -3.60 8.73 19.59
C ILE A 162 -4.90 7.93 19.57
N HIS A 163 -4.80 6.71 19.04
CA HIS A 163 -5.78 5.65 19.20
C HIS A 163 -5.27 4.62 20.19
N LEU A 164 -6.01 4.42 21.28
CA LEU A 164 -5.71 3.40 22.27
C LEU A 164 -6.18 2.04 21.75
N ALA A 165 -5.23 1.19 21.40
CA ALA A 165 -5.46 -0.19 20.99
C ALA A 165 -5.69 -1.08 22.21
N LEU A 166 -6.77 -1.86 22.19
CA LEU A 166 -7.13 -2.86 23.20
C LEU A 166 -6.99 -4.26 22.63
N ASN A 167 -6.59 -5.23 23.45
CA ASN A 167 -6.53 -6.65 23.10
C ASN A 167 -7.90 -7.34 23.11
N SER A 168 -9.00 -6.59 22.96
CA SER A 168 -10.36 -7.12 23.12
C SER A 168 -10.72 -8.25 22.14
N GLY A 169 -10.15 -8.27 20.94
CA GLY A 169 -10.23 -9.39 19.99
C GLY A 169 -9.09 -10.41 20.09
N GLY A 170 -8.33 -10.47 21.18
CA GLY A 170 -7.29 -11.49 21.41
C GLY A 170 -6.05 -11.44 20.50
N MET A 171 -6.04 -10.59 19.46
CA MET A 171 -4.97 -10.44 18.45
C MET A 171 -3.53 -10.34 18.98
N SER A 172 -3.33 -9.92 20.23
CA SER A 172 -2.05 -9.94 20.97
C SER A 172 -0.85 -9.31 20.23
N ARG A 173 -1.14 -8.33 19.35
CA ARG A 173 -0.18 -7.73 18.40
C ARG A 173 0.13 -6.26 18.69
N ASN A 174 -0.91 -5.42 18.72
CA ASN A 174 -0.78 -3.97 18.88
C ASN A 174 -1.35 -3.45 20.21
N GLY A 175 -2.30 -4.18 20.82
CA GLY A 175 -3.22 -3.65 21.83
C GLY A 175 -2.90 -4.04 23.27
N LEU A 176 -3.26 -3.15 24.19
CA LEU A 176 -3.15 -3.32 25.63
C LEU A 176 -4.15 -4.35 26.15
N GLU A 177 -3.71 -5.27 26.98
CA GLU A 177 -4.61 -6.19 27.69
C GLU A 177 -5.29 -5.45 28.84
N VAL A 178 -6.63 -5.41 28.85
CA VAL A 178 -7.45 -4.63 29.81
C VAL A 178 -8.49 -5.48 30.55
N ASN A 179 -8.42 -6.80 30.46
CA ASN A 179 -9.27 -7.72 31.22
C ASN A 179 -8.90 -7.82 32.72
N ASN A 180 -7.94 -7.03 33.21
CA ASN A 180 -7.50 -7.00 34.60
C ASN A 180 -7.24 -5.57 35.11
N LYS A 181 -7.07 -5.41 36.43
CA LYS A 181 -6.89 -4.10 37.07
C LYS A 181 -5.60 -3.36 36.66
N ALA A 182 -4.50 -4.08 36.40
CA ALA A 182 -3.25 -3.45 35.99
C ALA A 182 -3.36 -2.85 34.58
N GLY A 183 -3.97 -3.57 33.64
CA GLY A 183 -4.25 -3.07 32.30
C GLY A 183 -5.15 -1.84 32.26
N LEU A 184 -6.18 -1.79 33.11
CA LEU A 184 -7.03 -0.61 33.26
C LEU A 184 -6.29 0.58 33.89
N GLU A 185 -5.36 0.34 34.82
CA GLU A 185 -4.50 1.37 35.39
C GLU A 185 -3.44 1.86 34.38
N GLU A 186 -2.88 1.00 33.53
CA GLU A 186 -2.06 1.42 32.39
C GLU A 186 -2.86 2.29 31.40
N ALA A 187 -4.08 1.89 31.02
CA ALA A 187 -4.94 2.67 30.14
C ALA A 187 -5.25 4.07 30.72
N LYS A 188 -5.50 4.14 32.02
CA LYS A 188 -5.66 5.39 32.78
C LYS A 188 -4.39 6.24 32.77
N GLN A 189 -3.22 5.65 32.99
CA GLN A 189 -1.95 6.38 32.94
C GLN A 189 -1.62 6.88 31.53
N ILE A 190 -1.97 6.14 30.47
CA ILE A 190 -1.86 6.61 29.07
C ILE A 190 -2.74 7.86 28.84
N ALA A 191 -3.99 7.84 29.32
CA ALA A 191 -4.91 8.98 29.17
C ALA A 191 -4.55 10.22 30.02
N GLN A 192 -3.61 10.10 30.97
CA GLN A 192 -3.11 11.20 31.81
C GLN A 192 -1.85 11.88 31.25
N LEU A 193 -1.32 11.41 30.11
CA LEU A 193 -0.14 12.00 29.47
C LEU A 193 -0.50 13.33 28.78
N ALA A 194 -0.03 14.44 29.34
CA ALA A 194 -0.49 15.79 29.03
C ALA A 194 -0.24 16.25 27.58
N ASN A 195 0.67 15.60 26.85
CA ASN A 195 1.00 15.93 25.45
C ASN A 195 0.37 14.93 24.47
N LEU A 196 -0.51 14.03 24.93
CA LEU A 196 -1.28 13.10 24.10
C LEU A 196 -2.79 13.38 24.21
N LYS A 197 -3.53 13.10 23.14
CA LYS A 197 -5.00 13.15 23.14
C LYS A 197 -5.57 11.83 22.64
N VAL A 198 -6.26 11.08 23.50
CA VAL A 198 -7.01 9.88 23.07
C VAL A 198 -8.22 10.34 22.25
N VAL A 199 -8.17 10.11 20.94
CA VAL A 199 -9.23 10.47 19.96
C VAL A 199 -9.95 9.25 19.38
N GLY A 200 -9.56 8.06 19.84
CA GLY A 200 -10.29 6.83 19.59
C GLY A 200 -9.78 5.68 20.45
N ILE A 201 -10.64 4.67 20.60
CA ILE A 201 -10.33 3.39 21.23
C ILE A 201 -10.67 2.30 20.21
N MET A 202 -9.77 1.34 20.02
CA MET A 202 -9.91 0.35 18.96
C MET A 202 -9.55 -1.06 19.41
N SER A 203 -10.04 -2.04 18.66
CA SER A 203 -9.47 -3.38 18.65
C SER A 203 -9.57 -3.96 17.24
N HIS A 204 -9.34 -5.25 17.06
CA HIS A 204 -9.34 -5.91 15.75
C HIS A 204 -9.61 -7.41 15.92
N TYR A 205 -10.41 -7.97 15.02
CA TYR A 205 -10.75 -9.40 15.01
C TYR A 205 -9.59 -10.26 14.50
N PRO A 206 -9.37 -11.46 15.05
CA PRO A 206 -8.36 -12.42 14.60
C PRO A 206 -8.91 -13.41 13.56
N GLU A 207 -10.22 -13.66 13.58
CA GLU A 207 -10.92 -14.68 12.80
C GLU A 207 -11.97 -14.00 11.90
N GLU A 208 -12.05 -14.45 10.65
CA GLU A 208 -13.11 -14.05 9.72
C GLU A 208 -14.31 -15.01 9.81
N ASP A 209 -14.83 -15.14 11.04
CA ASP A 209 -16.06 -15.87 11.39
C ASP A 209 -17.07 -14.90 12.04
N ALA A 210 -18.34 -14.98 11.62
CA ALA A 210 -19.34 -13.98 12.01
C ALA A 210 -19.75 -14.06 13.50
N ASP A 211 -19.69 -15.23 14.13
CA ASP A 211 -20.07 -15.39 15.54
C ASP A 211 -18.88 -15.13 16.47
N LYS A 212 -17.66 -15.44 16.05
CA LYS A 212 -16.43 -14.98 16.73
C LYS A 212 -16.30 -13.46 16.70
N VAL A 213 -16.61 -12.82 15.56
CA VAL A 213 -16.71 -11.36 15.47
C VAL A 213 -17.76 -10.81 16.45
N ARG A 214 -18.88 -11.50 16.71
CA ARG A 214 -19.88 -11.09 17.72
C ARG A 214 -19.40 -11.28 19.17
N GLU A 215 -18.76 -12.41 19.49
CA GLU A 215 -18.15 -12.67 20.80
C GLU A 215 -17.11 -11.58 21.16
N ASP A 216 -16.22 -11.28 20.23
CA ASP A 216 -15.16 -10.28 20.36
C ASP A 216 -15.72 -8.85 20.42
N LEU A 217 -16.76 -8.54 19.65
CA LEU A 217 -17.44 -7.25 19.68
C LEU A 217 -18.11 -6.99 21.04
N ALA A 218 -18.73 -8.02 21.64
CA ALA A 218 -19.31 -7.92 22.97
C ALA A 218 -18.21 -7.69 24.03
N ARG A 219 -17.08 -8.39 23.91
CA ARG A 219 -15.89 -8.20 24.76
C ARG A 219 -15.33 -6.79 24.63
N PHE A 220 -15.20 -6.28 23.40
CA PHE A 220 -14.75 -4.92 23.12
C PHE A 220 -15.70 -3.87 23.69
N LYS A 221 -17.02 -3.96 23.44
CA LYS A 221 -18.01 -3.01 23.98
C LYS A 221 -17.95 -2.93 25.52
N GLN A 222 -17.75 -4.06 26.21
CA GLN A 222 -17.57 -4.06 27.67
C GLN A 222 -16.22 -3.46 28.11
N GLN A 223 -15.13 -3.80 27.43
CA GLN A 223 -13.79 -3.33 27.78
C GLN A 223 -13.58 -1.85 27.45
N SER A 224 -14.06 -1.36 26.31
CA SER A 224 -13.99 0.06 25.94
C SER A 224 -14.79 0.93 26.90
N GLN A 225 -15.94 0.46 27.40
CA GLN A 225 -16.68 1.18 28.44
C GLN A 225 -15.87 1.28 29.74
N LYS A 226 -15.34 0.16 30.24
CA LYS A 226 -14.46 0.15 31.43
C LYS A 226 -13.25 1.09 31.28
N VAL A 227 -12.68 1.18 30.08
CA VAL A 227 -11.58 2.11 29.79
C VAL A 227 -12.05 3.56 29.86
N LEU A 228 -13.17 3.93 29.22
CA LEU A 228 -13.76 5.28 29.33
C LEU A 228 -14.05 5.65 30.80
N ASP A 229 -14.59 4.70 31.58
CA ASP A 229 -14.94 4.89 33.00
C ASP A 229 -13.71 5.20 33.87
N VAL A 230 -12.59 4.49 33.69
CA VAL A 230 -11.36 4.71 34.49
C VAL A 230 -10.50 5.87 34.00
N THR A 231 -10.60 6.24 32.72
CA THR A 231 -9.87 7.39 32.15
C THR A 231 -10.62 8.72 32.33
N GLY A 232 -11.94 8.69 32.54
CA GLY A 232 -12.80 9.87 32.54
C GLY A 232 -13.01 10.49 31.16
N LEU A 233 -12.78 9.72 30.08
CA LEU A 233 -12.90 10.22 28.71
C LEU A 233 -14.37 10.31 28.31
N ASN A 234 -14.78 11.46 27.75
CA ASN A 234 -16.12 11.62 27.21
C ASN A 234 -16.32 10.75 25.96
N ARG A 235 -17.28 9.82 26.02
CA ARG A 235 -17.65 8.91 24.92
C ARG A 235 -17.89 9.64 23.58
N LYS A 236 -18.38 10.88 23.60
CA LYS A 236 -18.66 11.66 22.37
C LYS A 236 -17.39 12.14 21.64
N ASP A 237 -16.27 12.26 22.35
CA ASP A 237 -15.01 12.81 21.81
C ASP A 237 -14.02 11.70 21.39
N VAL A 238 -14.43 10.43 21.51
CA VAL A 238 -13.59 9.24 21.30
C VAL A 238 -14.27 8.31 20.29
N THR A 239 -13.67 8.15 19.11
CA THR A 239 -14.13 7.21 18.09
C THR A 239 -13.89 5.76 18.51
N LEU A 240 -14.95 4.95 18.61
CA LEU A 240 -14.86 3.50 18.77
C LEU A 240 -14.86 2.79 17.41
N HIS A 241 -13.87 1.94 17.14
CA HIS A 241 -13.76 1.24 15.85
C HIS A 241 -13.07 -0.13 15.95
N MET A 242 -13.64 -1.14 15.30
CA MET A 242 -13.12 -2.52 15.35
C MET A 242 -13.17 -3.25 14.01
N ALA A 243 -14.22 -3.03 13.21
CA ALA A 243 -14.49 -3.73 11.95
C ALA A 243 -13.35 -3.62 10.93
N ASN A 244 -12.96 -4.79 10.39
CA ASN A 244 -12.17 -4.94 9.18
C ASN A 244 -13.11 -5.08 7.96
N THR A 245 -12.58 -5.46 6.79
CA THR A 245 -13.39 -5.77 5.59
C THR A 245 -14.51 -6.78 5.89
N PHE A 246 -14.18 -7.97 6.41
CA PHE A 246 -15.14 -9.04 6.68
C PHE A 246 -16.25 -8.59 7.63
N ALA A 247 -15.90 -8.11 8.83
CA ALA A 247 -16.87 -7.71 9.85
C ALA A 247 -17.77 -6.55 9.38
N THR A 248 -17.27 -5.68 8.49
CA THR A 248 -18.08 -4.62 7.87
C THR A 248 -19.16 -5.18 6.96
N ILE A 249 -18.91 -6.29 6.27
CA ILE A 249 -19.88 -6.96 5.41
C ILE A 249 -20.82 -7.87 6.21
N THR A 250 -20.29 -8.66 7.14
CA THR A 250 -21.00 -9.81 7.75
C THR A 250 -21.65 -9.52 9.12
N VAL A 251 -21.21 -8.48 9.84
CA VAL A 251 -21.67 -8.16 11.20
C VAL A 251 -21.93 -6.65 11.34
N PRO A 252 -23.08 -6.11 10.85
CA PRO A 252 -23.36 -4.68 10.86
C PRO A 252 -23.35 -4.01 12.24
N GLU A 253 -23.65 -4.76 13.29
CA GLU A 253 -23.56 -4.30 14.69
C GLU A 253 -22.12 -4.00 15.17
N SER A 254 -21.11 -4.36 14.36
CA SER A 254 -19.67 -4.13 14.58
C SER A 254 -19.15 -2.79 14.05
N TRP A 255 -19.94 -2.06 13.24
CA TRP A 255 -19.46 -0.85 12.55
C TRP A 255 -19.03 0.25 13.51
N LEU A 256 -19.74 0.40 14.64
CA LEU A 256 -19.46 1.43 15.66
C LEU A 256 -19.38 2.83 15.00
N ASP A 257 -18.49 3.70 15.45
CA ASP A 257 -18.38 5.07 14.93
C ASP A 257 -17.61 5.13 13.60
N MET A 258 -16.76 4.13 13.34
CA MET A 258 -15.91 4.07 12.15
C MET A 258 -15.51 2.63 11.79
N VAL A 259 -15.52 2.31 10.49
CA VAL A 259 -14.98 1.04 9.95
C VAL A 259 -13.58 1.22 9.37
N ARG A 260 -12.74 0.17 9.40
CA ARG A 260 -11.37 0.16 8.85
C ARG A 260 -11.21 -0.93 7.79
N VAL A 261 -11.70 -0.65 6.59
CA VAL A 261 -11.72 -1.62 5.48
C VAL A 261 -10.52 -1.42 4.54
N GLY A 262 -10.06 -2.50 3.91
CA GLY A 262 -8.90 -2.48 2.99
C GLY A 262 -9.19 -3.29 1.73
N GLY A 263 -9.10 -4.62 1.82
CA GLY A 263 -9.34 -5.56 0.71
C GLY A 263 -10.63 -5.32 -0.10
N ILE A 264 -11.68 -4.78 0.55
CA ILE A 264 -12.97 -4.45 -0.06
C ILE A 264 -12.86 -3.52 -1.29
N PHE A 265 -11.88 -2.61 -1.29
CA PHE A 265 -11.67 -1.67 -2.39
C PHE A 265 -11.10 -2.33 -3.64
N TYR A 266 -10.49 -3.51 -3.49
CA TYR A 266 -9.77 -4.25 -4.52
C TYR A 266 -10.49 -5.54 -4.94
N GLY A 267 -11.71 -5.77 -4.45
CA GLY A 267 -12.44 -7.04 -4.61
C GLY A 267 -11.85 -8.21 -3.82
N ASP A 268 -11.06 -7.92 -2.78
CA ASP A 268 -10.26 -8.90 -2.04
C ASP A 268 -10.91 -9.20 -0.67
N THR A 269 -11.87 -10.13 -0.67
CA THR A 269 -12.51 -10.66 0.54
C THR A 269 -13.28 -11.95 0.28
N ILE A 270 -13.30 -12.86 1.26
CA ILE A 270 -14.15 -14.06 1.27
C ILE A 270 -15.64 -13.76 1.49
N ALA A 271 -16.00 -12.53 1.91
CA ALA A 271 -17.35 -12.21 2.39
C ALA A 271 -18.35 -11.76 1.30
N SER A 272 -17.90 -11.39 0.11
CA SER A 272 -18.76 -10.99 -1.01
C SER A 272 -17.97 -10.97 -2.33
N THR A 273 -18.54 -11.58 -3.37
CA THR A 273 -18.06 -11.53 -4.75
C THR A 273 -18.58 -10.31 -5.53
N ASP A 274 -19.40 -9.46 -4.90
CA ASP A 274 -20.05 -8.32 -5.54
C ASP A 274 -19.17 -7.04 -5.57
N TYR A 275 -17.93 -7.12 -5.07
CA TYR A 275 -16.89 -6.10 -5.18
C TYR A 275 -15.93 -6.48 -6.31
N LYS A 276 -15.60 -5.53 -7.17
CA LYS A 276 -14.84 -5.77 -8.39
C LYS A 276 -13.35 -5.97 -8.08
N ARG A 277 -12.71 -6.99 -8.65
CA ARG A 277 -11.24 -7.06 -8.71
C ARG A 277 -10.71 -5.85 -9.48
N VAL A 278 -9.69 -5.19 -8.93
CA VAL A 278 -9.11 -3.95 -9.50
C VAL A 278 -7.82 -4.23 -10.31
N MET A 279 -7.07 -5.27 -9.91
CA MET A 279 -5.78 -5.64 -10.50
C MET A 279 -5.93 -6.56 -11.72
N THR A 280 -5.12 -6.37 -12.76
CA THR A 280 -4.85 -7.37 -13.82
C THR A 280 -3.35 -7.38 -14.11
N PHE A 281 -2.69 -8.53 -14.03
CA PHE A 281 -1.23 -8.67 -14.20
C PHE A 281 -0.89 -9.17 -15.60
N LYS A 282 -0.03 -8.44 -16.33
CA LYS A 282 0.20 -8.62 -17.77
C LYS A 282 1.67 -8.58 -18.20
N SER A 283 1.92 -9.17 -19.37
CA SER A 283 3.17 -9.11 -20.13
C SER A 283 2.88 -9.36 -21.63
N ASN A 284 3.91 -9.54 -22.46
CA ASN A 284 3.78 -9.90 -23.88
C ASN A 284 4.68 -11.09 -24.23
N ILE A 285 4.34 -11.82 -25.31
CA ILE A 285 5.22 -12.87 -25.84
C ILE A 285 6.49 -12.25 -26.43
N ALA A 286 7.66 -12.53 -25.84
CA ALA A 286 8.95 -12.07 -26.37
C ALA A 286 9.37 -12.90 -27.60
N SER A 287 9.28 -14.23 -27.52
CA SER A 287 9.58 -15.12 -28.66
C SER A 287 8.72 -16.38 -28.67
N ILE A 288 8.44 -16.88 -29.87
CA ILE A 288 7.79 -18.16 -30.10
C ILE A 288 8.84 -19.13 -30.65
N ASN A 289 8.96 -20.30 -30.02
CA ASN A 289 10.05 -21.24 -30.28
C ASN A 289 9.49 -22.65 -30.52
N TYR A 290 10.07 -23.35 -31.49
CA TYR A 290 9.68 -24.72 -31.86
C TYR A 290 10.66 -25.72 -31.25
N TYR A 291 10.15 -26.71 -30.51
CA TYR A 291 10.95 -27.74 -29.85
C TYR A 291 10.41 -29.13 -30.11
N LEU A 292 11.30 -30.11 -30.17
CA LEU A 292 10.97 -31.49 -30.49
C LEU A 292 10.56 -32.28 -29.24
N LYS A 293 9.75 -33.32 -29.45
CA LYS A 293 9.41 -34.34 -28.46
C LYS A 293 10.68 -34.86 -27.78
N GLY A 294 10.66 -34.91 -26.45
CA GLY A 294 11.81 -35.32 -25.64
C GLY A 294 12.80 -34.20 -25.30
N ASN A 295 12.66 -32.98 -25.85
CA ASN A 295 13.34 -31.81 -25.26
C ASN A 295 12.76 -31.50 -23.87
N THR A 296 13.55 -30.80 -23.05
CA THR A 296 13.24 -30.50 -21.65
C THR A 296 13.19 -29.00 -21.39
N VAL A 297 12.24 -28.53 -20.59
CA VAL A 297 11.98 -27.10 -20.36
C VAL A 297 12.46 -26.64 -18.97
N GLY A 298 13.15 -25.51 -18.94
CA GLY A 298 13.58 -24.82 -17.72
C GLY A 298 14.74 -25.46 -16.96
N TYR A 299 15.09 -24.85 -15.82
CA TYR A 299 16.12 -25.36 -14.91
C TYR A 299 15.78 -26.74 -14.38
N ASP A 300 16.82 -27.55 -14.12
CA ASP A 300 16.74 -28.92 -13.59
C ASP A 300 15.89 -29.88 -14.45
N ARG A 301 15.54 -29.49 -15.68
CA ARG A 301 14.80 -30.29 -16.67
C ARG A 301 13.46 -30.84 -16.13
N THR A 302 12.75 -30.08 -15.29
CA THR A 302 11.56 -30.53 -14.57
C THR A 302 10.31 -30.76 -15.42
N TYR A 303 10.37 -30.49 -16.73
CA TYR A 303 9.34 -30.86 -17.69
C TYR A 303 9.98 -31.42 -18.96
N THR A 304 9.41 -32.48 -19.51
CA THR A 304 9.83 -33.11 -20.79
C THR A 304 8.67 -33.07 -21.78
N LEU A 305 8.91 -32.56 -22.99
CA LEU A 305 7.89 -32.43 -24.03
C LEU A 305 7.43 -33.80 -24.53
N LYS A 306 6.12 -34.04 -24.47
CA LYS A 306 5.49 -35.34 -24.84
C LYS A 306 5.13 -35.44 -26.33
N ARG A 307 5.13 -34.29 -27.01
CA ARG A 307 4.88 -34.04 -28.45
C ARG A 307 5.93 -33.04 -28.95
N ASP A 308 6.01 -32.84 -30.26
CA ASP A 308 6.62 -31.63 -30.80
C ASP A 308 5.74 -30.44 -30.42
N SER A 309 6.34 -29.33 -29.98
CA SER A 309 5.64 -28.24 -29.33
C SER A 309 6.06 -26.86 -29.81
N VAL A 310 5.11 -25.92 -29.73
CA VAL A 310 5.32 -24.49 -29.93
C VAL A 310 5.21 -23.81 -28.56
N LEU A 311 6.31 -23.26 -28.08
CA LEU A 311 6.40 -22.66 -26.75
C LEU A 311 6.60 -21.15 -26.83
N ALA A 312 5.80 -20.40 -26.08
CA ALA A 312 5.99 -18.96 -25.91
C ALA A 312 6.93 -18.68 -24.73
N ASN A 313 7.90 -17.80 -24.96
CA ASN A 313 8.80 -17.26 -23.96
C ASN A 313 8.28 -15.88 -23.55
N ILE A 314 7.97 -15.72 -22.26
CA ILE A 314 7.40 -14.50 -21.67
C ILE A 314 8.45 -13.91 -20.71
N PRO A 315 8.75 -12.60 -20.77
CA PRO A 315 9.81 -11.95 -20.00
C PRO A 315 9.38 -11.63 -18.55
N VAL A 316 8.78 -12.61 -17.88
CA VAL A 316 8.30 -12.57 -16.48
C VAL A 316 8.88 -13.76 -15.74
N GLY A 317 9.41 -13.55 -14.54
CA GLY A 317 9.89 -14.62 -13.68
C GLY A 317 9.70 -14.31 -12.20
N TYR A 318 10.51 -14.97 -11.36
CA TYR A 318 10.38 -14.84 -9.90
C TYR A 318 10.91 -13.51 -9.35
N ALA A 319 11.67 -12.73 -10.13
CA ALA A 319 12.05 -11.36 -9.76
C ALA A 319 10.85 -10.40 -9.90
N ASP A 320 10.02 -10.63 -10.91
CA ASP A 320 8.76 -9.91 -11.22
C ASP A 320 7.57 -10.41 -10.35
N GLY A 321 7.89 -11.08 -9.23
CA GLY A 321 6.93 -11.65 -8.28
C GLY A 321 6.20 -12.92 -8.75
N TYR A 322 6.36 -13.39 -9.99
CA TYR A 322 5.79 -14.68 -10.44
C TYR A 322 6.63 -15.85 -9.90
N ARG A 323 6.44 -16.13 -8.60
CA ARG A 323 7.32 -17.00 -7.78
C ARG A 323 7.52 -18.40 -8.40
N ARG A 324 8.63 -19.06 -8.04
CA ARG A 324 8.90 -20.46 -8.45
C ARG A 324 7.82 -21.47 -8.03
N VAL A 325 6.89 -21.10 -7.15
CA VAL A 325 5.74 -21.94 -6.79
C VAL A 325 4.82 -22.24 -7.98
N PHE A 326 4.76 -21.36 -8.99
CA PHE A 326 4.01 -21.59 -10.24
C PHE A 326 4.68 -22.59 -11.22
N SER A 327 5.86 -23.14 -10.89
CA SER A 327 6.59 -24.08 -11.75
C SER A 327 5.78 -25.36 -12.03
N ASN A 328 5.50 -25.66 -13.30
CA ASN A 328 4.62 -26.77 -13.71
C ASN A 328 3.18 -26.74 -13.14
N ALA A 329 2.73 -25.62 -12.57
CA ALA A 329 1.43 -25.49 -11.89
C ALA A 329 0.62 -24.26 -12.33
N GLY A 330 1.30 -23.14 -12.62
CA GLY A 330 0.67 -21.91 -13.08
C GLY A 330 0.08 -22.01 -14.47
N HIS A 331 -0.86 -21.11 -14.75
CA HIS A 331 -1.40 -20.85 -16.08
C HIS A 331 -1.22 -19.38 -16.45
N ALA A 332 -1.38 -19.09 -17.73
CA ALA A 332 -1.57 -17.75 -18.27
C ALA A 332 -2.70 -17.77 -19.31
N LEU A 333 -3.21 -16.59 -19.69
CA LEU A 333 -4.16 -16.44 -20.79
C LEU A 333 -3.45 -15.80 -22.00
N ILE A 334 -3.63 -16.41 -23.17
CA ILE A 334 -3.12 -15.94 -24.46
C ILE A 334 -4.21 -16.13 -25.51
N GLY A 335 -4.53 -15.09 -26.27
CA GLY A 335 -5.62 -15.13 -27.27
C GLY A 335 -7.00 -15.43 -26.67
N GLY A 336 -7.20 -15.12 -25.38
CA GLY A 336 -8.41 -15.47 -24.63
C GLY A 336 -8.54 -16.95 -24.25
N GLN A 337 -7.45 -17.72 -24.32
CA GLN A 337 -7.40 -19.13 -23.93
C GLN A 337 -6.34 -19.40 -22.86
N ARG A 338 -6.66 -20.32 -21.94
CA ARG A 338 -5.78 -20.74 -20.84
C ARG A 338 -4.69 -21.69 -21.33
N VAL A 339 -3.43 -21.38 -21.03
CA VAL A 339 -2.24 -22.18 -21.37
C VAL A 339 -1.37 -22.48 -20.15
N PRO A 340 -0.74 -23.66 -20.05
CA PRO A 340 0.03 -24.08 -18.87
C PRO A 340 1.47 -23.57 -18.90
N VAL A 341 2.00 -23.24 -17.72
CA VAL A 341 3.43 -22.97 -17.49
C VAL A 341 4.23 -24.27 -17.49
N LEU A 342 5.30 -24.31 -18.29
CA LEU A 342 6.20 -25.46 -18.41
C LEU A 342 7.56 -25.21 -17.78
N GLY A 343 8.03 -26.18 -16.98
CA GLY A 343 9.33 -26.18 -16.32
C GLY A 343 9.38 -25.34 -15.05
N LYS A 344 10.60 -25.13 -14.54
CA LYS A 344 10.87 -24.22 -13.41
C LYS A 344 10.93 -22.77 -13.88
N THR A 345 10.17 -21.88 -13.23
CA THR A 345 10.24 -20.43 -13.49
C THR A 345 11.67 -19.92 -13.32
N SER A 346 12.15 -19.12 -14.26
CA SER A 346 13.47 -18.49 -14.20
C SER A 346 13.40 -17.12 -13.53
N MET A 347 14.52 -16.42 -13.39
CA MET A 347 14.55 -15.11 -12.69
C MET A 347 13.66 -14.08 -13.39
N ASN A 348 13.72 -14.00 -14.71
CA ASN A 348 13.01 -13.02 -15.55
C ASN A 348 12.35 -13.68 -16.78
N THR A 349 12.03 -14.98 -16.70
CA THR A 349 11.46 -15.73 -17.83
C THR A 349 10.61 -16.91 -17.39
N VAL A 350 9.46 -17.06 -18.03
CA VAL A 350 8.55 -18.19 -17.92
C VAL A 350 8.20 -18.70 -19.32
N ILE A 351 8.01 -20.01 -19.44
CA ILE A 351 7.68 -20.68 -20.70
C ILE A 351 6.27 -21.23 -20.60
N VAL A 352 5.44 -21.04 -21.61
CA VAL A 352 4.07 -21.60 -21.68
C VAL A 352 3.84 -22.39 -22.96
N ASP A 353 3.05 -23.47 -22.89
CA ASP A 353 2.70 -24.28 -24.07
C ASP A 353 1.59 -23.61 -24.88
N ILE A 354 1.91 -23.18 -26.11
CA ILE A 354 0.93 -22.62 -27.06
C ILE A 354 0.69 -23.54 -28.27
N THR A 355 1.10 -24.81 -28.20
CA THR A 355 1.04 -25.77 -29.33
C THR A 355 -0.35 -25.93 -29.94
N ASP A 356 -1.41 -25.81 -29.14
CA ASP A 356 -2.80 -25.94 -29.59
C ASP A 356 -3.44 -24.61 -30.03
N LEU A 357 -2.78 -23.47 -29.77
CA LEU A 357 -3.24 -22.15 -30.18
C LEU A 357 -2.88 -21.86 -31.66
N LYS A 358 -3.60 -20.91 -32.26
CA LYS A 358 -3.44 -20.53 -33.67
C LYS A 358 -3.27 -19.02 -33.81
N ASN A 359 -2.53 -18.62 -34.84
CA ASN A 359 -2.28 -17.22 -35.23
C ASN A 359 -1.49 -16.35 -34.23
N ILE A 360 -1.04 -16.91 -33.11
CA ILE A 360 -0.26 -16.24 -32.04
C ILE A 360 1.08 -15.70 -32.57
N LYS A 361 1.54 -14.55 -32.03
CA LYS A 361 2.72 -13.80 -32.45
C LYS A 361 3.54 -13.29 -31.26
N SER A 362 4.83 -13.01 -31.47
CA SER A 362 5.57 -12.13 -30.56
C SER A 362 4.91 -10.75 -30.51
N GLY A 363 4.80 -10.18 -29.31
CA GLY A 363 4.04 -8.97 -29.02
C GLY A 363 2.61 -9.21 -28.53
N ASP A 364 2.02 -10.39 -28.73
CA ASP A 364 0.68 -10.69 -28.22
C ASP A 364 0.64 -10.62 -26.68
N GLU A 365 -0.47 -10.10 -26.14
CA GLU A 365 -0.68 -9.90 -24.70
C GLU A 365 -0.87 -11.23 -23.95
N VAL A 366 -0.22 -11.34 -22.79
CA VAL A 366 -0.31 -12.46 -21.86
C VAL A 366 -0.83 -11.97 -20.51
N VAL A 367 -1.90 -12.58 -20.00
CA VAL A 367 -2.47 -12.27 -18.67
C VAL A 367 -2.09 -13.37 -17.68
N PHE A 368 -1.48 -12.99 -16.56
CA PHE A 368 -1.10 -13.88 -15.45
C PHE A 368 -2.08 -13.83 -14.26
N PHE A 369 -2.86 -12.76 -14.15
CA PHE A 369 -3.98 -12.63 -13.20
C PHE A 369 -5.05 -11.71 -13.78
N GLY A 370 -6.33 -12.05 -13.62
CA GLY A 370 -7.45 -11.32 -14.23
C GLY A 370 -7.98 -12.02 -15.49
N LYS A 371 -8.60 -11.25 -16.40
CA LYS A 371 -9.39 -11.77 -17.53
C LYS A 371 -8.77 -11.48 -18.89
N GLN A 372 -8.99 -12.39 -19.83
CA GLN A 372 -8.74 -12.17 -21.26
C GLN A 372 -9.83 -12.90 -22.07
N GLY A 373 -10.64 -12.15 -22.84
CA GLY A 373 -11.81 -12.69 -23.50
C GLY A 373 -12.80 -13.31 -22.50
N ASN A 374 -13.15 -14.59 -22.71
CA ASN A 374 -14.02 -15.35 -21.81
C ASN A 374 -13.25 -16.18 -20.75
N ALA A 375 -11.91 -16.08 -20.72
CA ALA A 375 -11.08 -16.81 -19.76
C ALA A 375 -10.61 -15.90 -18.61
N GLU A 376 -10.33 -16.53 -17.47
CA GLU A 376 -9.92 -15.86 -16.23
C GLU A 376 -8.87 -16.71 -15.50
N ILE A 377 -7.90 -16.06 -14.86
CA ILE A 377 -7.08 -16.59 -13.76
C ILE A 377 -7.61 -15.93 -12.49
N THR A 378 -8.16 -16.73 -11.57
CA THR A 378 -8.85 -16.22 -10.38
C THR A 378 -7.87 -16.05 -9.20
N ALA A 379 -8.34 -15.46 -8.10
CA ALA A 379 -7.51 -15.28 -6.91
C ALA A 379 -7.29 -16.61 -6.19
N GLU A 380 -8.32 -17.45 -6.17
CA GLU A 380 -8.35 -18.75 -5.50
C GLU A 380 -7.36 -19.73 -6.15
N GLU A 381 -7.20 -19.69 -7.48
CA GLU A 381 -6.12 -20.43 -8.18
C GLU A 381 -4.72 -19.94 -7.76
N VAL A 382 -4.55 -18.62 -7.60
CA VAL A 382 -3.29 -18.04 -7.15
C VAL A 382 -2.98 -18.42 -5.70
N GLU A 383 -4.01 -18.55 -4.86
CA GLU A 383 -3.90 -19.02 -3.47
C GLU A 383 -3.55 -20.51 -3.40
N ASP A 384 -4.32 -21.36 -4.09
CA ASP A 384 -4.11 -22.82 -4.18
C ASP A 384 -2.69 -23.17 -4.65
N ILE A 385 -2.19 -22.48 -5.68
CA ILE A 385 -0.84 -22.72 -6.21
C ILE A 385 0.21 -22.12 -5.28
N SER A 386 -0.02 -20.93 -4.69
CA SER A 386 1.04 -20.23 -3.96
C SER A 386 1.18 -20.57 -2.48
N GLY A 387 0.18 -21.24 -1.90
CA GLY A 387 0.13 -21.64 -0.49
C GLY A 387 -0.07 -20.48 0.49
N ALA A 388 -0.51 -19.32 0.00
CA ALA A 388 -0.71 -18.09 0.78
C ALA A 388 -1.87 -17.28 0.20
N LEU A 389 -2.47 -16.40 1.03
CA LEU A 389 -3.57 -15.52 0.64
C LEU A 389 -3.19 -14.57 -0.51
N PHE A 390 -4.17 -14.22 -1.36
CA PHE A 390 -3.98 -13.43 -2.57
C PHE A 390 -3.33 -12.07 -2.29
N THR A 391 -3.66 -11.44 -1.15
CA THR A 391 -3.07 -10.17 -0.72
C THR A 391 -1.54 -10.22 -0.59
N GLU A 392 -0.93 -11.38 -0.27
CA GLU A 392 0.53 -11.52 -0.27
C GLU A 392 1.08 -11.37 -1.71
N MET A 393 0.42 -12.02 -2.66
CA MET A 393 0.83 -12.03 -4.05
C MET A 393 0.62 -10.66 -4.72
N SER A 394 -0.52 -9.99 -4.48
CA SER A 394 -0.80 -8.66 -5.05
C SER A 394 0.20 -7.60 -4.58
N ILE A 395 0.59 -7.64 -3.29
CA ILE A 395 1.63 -6.75 -2.74
C ILE A 395 3.00 -7.05 -3.37
N LEU A 396 3.37 -8.33 -3.54
CA LEU A 396 4.64 -8.70 -4.16
C LEU A 396 4.72 -8.34 -5.65
N TRP A 397 3.65 -8.57 -6.42
CA TRP A 397 3.56 -8.13 -7.81
C TRP A 397 3.63 -6.60 -7.89
N GLY A 398 2.84 -5.90 -7.06
CA GLY A 398 2.85 -4.43 -6.98
C GLY A 398 4.23 -3.86 -6.68
N ALA A 399 5.00 -4.48 -5.77
CA ALA A 399 6.35 -4.05 -5.42
C ALA A 399 7.43 -4.37 -6.48
N THR A 400 7.10 -5.11 -7.53
CA THR A 400 8.07 -5.61 -8.53
C THR A 400 7.73 -5.29 -9.99
N ASN A 401 6.54 -4.73 -10.26
CA ASN A 401 6.06 -4.39 -11.60
C ASN A 401 5.53 -2.94 -11.65
N GLN A 402 5.56 -2.31 -12.83
CA GLN A 402 4.96 -0.99 -13.02
C GLN A 402 3.43 -1.08 -12.90
N ARG A 403 2.81 -0.20 -12.10
CA ARG A 403 1.35 -0.03 -12.07
C ARG A 403 0.93 0.99 -13.12
N VAL A 404 -0.18 0.73 -13.80
CA VAL A 404 -0.76 1.59 -14.85
C VAL A 404 -2.24 1.76 -14.55
N LEU A 405 -2.68 3.00 -14.39
CA LEU A 405 -4.10 3.31 -14.19
C LEU A 405 -4.86 3.15 -15.52
N VAL A 406 -5.99 2.44 -15.48
CA VAL A 406 -6.91 2.27 -16.62
C VAL A 406 -8.35 2.61 -16.22
N ASP A 407 -9.22 2.81 -17.21
CA ASP A 407 -10.63 3.26 -17.11
C ASP A 407 -10.85 4.66 -16.50
#